data_AF-A0AA38XXR3-F1
#
_entry.id   AF-A0AA38XXR3-F1
#
_cell.length_a   1.000
_cell.length_b   1.000
_cell.length_c   1.000
_cell.angle_alpha   90.00
_cell.angle_beta   90.00
_cell.angle_gamma   90.00
#
_symmetry.space_group_name_H-M   'P 1'
#
loop_
_entity.id
_entity.type
_entity.pdbx_description
1 polymer ?
#
loop_
_entity_poly.entity_id
_entity_poly.type
_entity_poly.pdbx_seq_one_letter_code
_entity_poly.pdbx_strand_id
1 'polypeptide(L)'
;MNAQTSKEGATPDAPRDAATASFDPTYTSASSEVRAAAGGYSVTLNEGDGALKVGAEQKRAASGLASQFQGTSLNMAGSPTPDGGRDYLLTMESVVGASVKGAGFQDTSSTGVRGRYRVSLPSDAVDLDPTRINPFDPQTLPKGGSVTLDGQQFTGTALEGSFRNIAMQSQTTEASGASYRVDRLDDGRVRVTTGPNEAVEAFNGMGFNAGRFSAIAGRQDALGHSAVRTATFDIDQPEGRQAYEQFIDNGTLNSQTPGVQDLATVERLGMSSQARLKVGYGDTFGVDLAGARNSGDVVQVSREDGSRTELRSVQYNGNLPATRVSAYGADGQEDMAQRRYEFTFDLRGHAQGEQIAGMVNAALSGDPTGNRGPMKAGELNTLSFSEAQMRTLMERTQSMVKDNPMLGPSWQVLAEDGSGKPQQDVDAFALGLARNQGQSTYGMAERMFHIAAAGGKDLQKIDAAVQGEHLQSPAPPTPLLPRQDPRHTASPDHGLWLQSQGAVSSLDQAMGRQPDEMSERLGMALLVAAKDKGMQRIDQAVLSDDGRYAFAVQGQPHAADRQIARTETAQAVATPVSEHVRELQQGAALAASSEQVSQQQEREQTSQEHAARAMAR
;
A
#
# COMPACT_ATOMS: atom_id res chain seq x y z
N MET A 1 -38.50 -0.22 -1.15
CA MET A 1 -38.70 -1.11 0.01
C MET A 1 -37.81 -2.32 -0.18
N ASN A 2 -37.01 -2.63 0.85
CA ASN A 2 -36.15 -3.81 1.06
C ASN A 2 -34.89 -3.82 0.17
N ALA A 3 -33.69 -3.36 0.60
CA ALA A 3 -32.82 -3.78 1.71
C ALA A 3 -32.25 -5.21 1.53
N GLN A 4 -30.93 -5.33 1.73
CA GLN A 4 -30.03 -6.51 1.86
C GLN A 4 -28.94 -6.51 0.77
N THR A 5 -27.64 -6.65 1.01
CA THR A 5 -26.84 -6.93 2.22
C THR A 5 -25.37 -6.75 1.80
N SER A 6 -24.62 -5.98 2.58
CA SER A 6 -23.17 -5.80 2.51
C SER A 6 -22.40 -7.11 2.73
N LYS A 7 -21.27 -7.28 2.05
CA LYS A 7 -20.10 -8.11 2.43
C LYS A 7 -18.87 -7.60 1.65
N GLU A 8 -17.89 -6.95 2.30
CA GLU A 8 -16.80 -7.48 3.16
C GLU A 8 -15.54 -7.83 2.36
N GLY A 9 -14.44 -7.12 2.64
CA GLY A 9 -13.07 -7.65 2.50
C GLY A 9 -12.14 -6.92 1.52
N ALA A 10 -11.37 -5.94 2.05
CA ALA A 10 -10.05 -5.43 1.64
C ALA A 10 -9.77 -5.03 0.18
N THR A 11 -9.43 -3.75 0.01
CA THR A 11 -9.07 -3.03 -1.22
C THR A 11 -7.75 -3.51 -1.86
N PRO A 12 -7.62 -3.42 -3.21
CA PRO A 12 -6.44 -3.82 -3.99
C PRO A 12 -5.16 -3.02 -3.69
N ASP A 13 -5.25 -1.97 -2.87
CA ASP A 13 -4.09 -1.25 -2.36
C ASP A 13 -3.52 -1.83 -1.07
N ALA A 14 -4.02 -2.93 -0.48
CA ALA A 14 -3.57 -3.42 0.84
C ALA A 14 -2.05 -3.32 1.19
N PRO A 15 -1.08 -3.69 0.31
CA PRO A 15 0.34 -3.41 0.58
C PRO A 15 0.73 -1.94 0.50
N ARG A 16 0.13 -1.16 -0.40
CA ARG A 16 0.23 0.31 -0.42
C ARG A 16 -0.48 0.95 0.76
N ASP A 17 -1.68 0.52 1.11
CA ASP A 17 -2.46 0.99 2.25
C ASP A 17 -1.72 0.69 3.57
N ALA A 18 -1.01 -0.44 3.66
CA ALA A 18 -0.11 -0.74 4.77
C ALA A 18 1.17 0.11 4.73
N ALA A 19 1.71 0.37 3.53
CA ALA A 19 2.88 1.24 3.35
C ALA A 19 2.57 2.73 3.61
N THR A 20 1.39 3.23 3.26
CA THR A 20 0.90 4.59 3.54
C THR A 20 0.52 4.76 4.99
N ALA A 21 0.11 3.68 5.67
CA ALA A 21 -0.07 3.65 7.12
C ALA A 21 1.26 3.63 7.91
N SER A 22 2.40 3.39 7.25
CA SER A 22 3.71 3.41 7.90
C SER A 22 4.14 4.84 8.26
N PHE A 23 4.72 5.00 9.45
CA PHE A 23 5.25 6.29 9.88
C PHE A 23 6.39 6.73 8.96
N ASP A 24 6.38 7.99 8.54
CA ASP A 24 7.60 8.60 8.00
C ASP A 24 8.57 8.80 9.17
N PRO A 25 9.68 8.06 9.20
CA PRO A 25 10.63 8.17 10.29
C PRO A 25 11.44 9.46 10.21
N THR A 26 11.45 10.15 9.06
CA THR A 26 12.20 11.40 8.91
C THR A 26 11.34 12.59 9.36
N TYR A 27 11.74 13.26 10.44
CA TYR A 27 10.98 14.39 11.01
C TYR A 27 11.26 15.73 10.30
N THR A 28 11.99 15.71 9.18
CA THR A 28 12.39 16.91 8.44
C THR A 28 11.25 17.45 7.59
N SER A 29 10.96 18.75 7.75
CA SER A 29 10.08 19.45 6.81
C SER A 29 10.74 19.61 5.44
N ALA A 30 10.01 19.25 4.38
CA ALA A 30 10.46 19.47 3.00
C ALA A 30 10.35 20.95 2.56
N SER A 31 9.63 21.78 3.32
CA SER A 31 9.18 23.11 2.91
C SER A 31 9.86 24.24 3.67
N SER A 32 9.73 25.45 3.12
CA SER A 32 10.23 26.67 3.75
C SER A 32 9.36 27.04 4.96
N GLU A 33 10.00 27.55 6.00
CA GLU A 33 9.34 28.00 7.22
C GLU A 33 9.72 29.44 7.56
N VAL A 34 8.73 30.23 7.98
CA VAL A 34 8.92 31.59 8.49
C VAL A 34 8.38 31.63 9.91
N ARG A 35 9.22 32.01 10.86
CA ARG A 35 8.89 32.13 12.28
C ARG A 35 9.00 33.58 12.74
N ALA A 36 7.99 34.05 13.46
CA ALA A 36 8.02 35.32 14.18
C ALA A 36 7.58 35.10 15.63
N ALA A 37 8.19 35.80 16.59
CA ALA A 37 7.84 35.72 18.01
C ALA A 37 7.78 37.11 18.65
N ALA A 38 6.73 37.35 19.42
CA ALA A 38 6.49 38.59 20.15
C ALA A 38 5.63 38.33 21.40
N GLY A 39 6.02 38.88 22.55
CA GLY A 39 5.17 38.92 23.76
C GLY A 39 4.75 37.55 24.32
N GLY A 40 5.59 36.51 24.22
CA GLY A 40 5.25 35.15 24.68
C GLY A 40 4.44 34.32 23.66
N TYR A 41 4.19 34.87 22.48
CA TYR A 41 3.57 34.20 21.35
C TYR A 41 4.59 33.98 20.24
N SER A 42 4.53 32.83 19.57
CA SER A 42 5.29 32.55 18.35
C SER A 42 4.37 32.08 17.24
N VAL A 43 4.52 32.61 16.05
CA VAL A 43 3.83 32.20 14.85
C VAL A 43 4.85 31.61 13.89
N THR A 44 4.64 30.39 13.42
CA THR A 44 5.40 29.77 12.34
C THR A 44 4.46 29.52 11.17
N LEU A 45 4.78 30.05 10.00
CA LEU A 45 4.13 29.76 8.73
C LEU A 45 5.00 28.77 7.95
N ASN A 46 4.41 27.69 7.46
CA ASN A 46 5.04 26.77 6.54
C ASN A 46 4.45 26.98 5.14
N GLU A 47 5.29 27.28 4.14
CA GLU A 47 4.82 27.62 2.79
C GLU A 47 4.36 26.39 1.99
N GLY A 48 4.79 25.18 2.33
CA GLY A 48 4.52 23.98 1.53
C GLY A 48 3.10 23.43 1.68
N ASP A 49 2.57 23.50 2.89
CA ASP A 49 1.22 23.05 3.25
C ASP A 49 0.32 24.22 3.71
N GLY A 50 0.82 25.45 3.67
CA GLY A 50 0.11 26.63 4.18
C GLY A 50 -0.15 26.57 5.69
N ALA A 51 0.53 25.70 6.43
CA ALA A 51 0.28 25.50 7.85
C ALA A 51 0.69 26.72 8.66
N LEU A 52 -0.25 27.24 9.45
CA LEU A 52 0.00 28.27 10.45
C LEU A 52 0.05 27.63 11.84
N LYS A 53 1.24 27.58 12.45
CA LYS A 53 1.43 27.16 13.84
C LYS A 53 1.48 28.39 14.74
N VAL A 54 0.54 28.51 15.67
CA VAL A 54 0.56 29.56 16.70
C VAL A 54 0.87 28.92 18.06
N GLY A 55 2.06 29.18 18.58
CA GLY A 55 2.46 28.84 19.95
C GLY A 55 2.11 29.97 20.90
N ALA A 56 1.33 29.68 21.94
CA ALA A 56 1.10 30.56 23.08
C ALA A 56 1.57 29.85 24.34
N GLU A 57 2.55 30.41 25.06
CA GLU A 57 2.99 29.85 26.33
C GLU A 57 2.10 30.40 27.46
N GLN A 58 1.02 29.68 27.80
CA GLN A 58 0.21 29.98 28.99
C GLN A 58 0.41 28.94 30.09
N LYS A 59 1.07 29.33 31.19
CA LYS A 59 0.95 28.64 32.47
C LYS A 59 -0.36 29.08 33.13
N ARG A 60 -1.35 28.19 33.23
CA ARG A 60 -2.54 28.38 34.08
C ARG A 60 -2.64 27.25 35.11
N ALA A 61 -2.97 27.63 36.35
CA ALA A 61 -3.36 26.70 37.39
C ALA A 61 -4.81 26.25 37.16
N ALA A 62 -5.07 24.95 37.27
CA ALA A 62 -6.40 24.38 37.10
C ALA A 62 -7.32 24.76 38.28
N SER A 63 -8.56 25.15 37.96
CA SER A 63 -9.63 25.42 38.93
C SER A 63 -10.93 24.85 38.39
N GLY A 64 -11.57 23.96 39.15
CA GLY A 64 -13.02 23.73 39.09
C GLY A 64 -13.46 22.30 38.79
N LEU A 65 -13.91 21.61 39.84
CA LEU A 65 -14.50 20.27 39.85
C LEU A 65 -15.72 20.10 38.93
N ALA A 66 -15.79 18.92 38.29
CA ALA A 66 -16.97 18.07 38.04
C ALA A 66 -17.22 17.70 36.56
N SER A 67 -16.47 16.72 36.05
CA SER A 67 -16.88 15.66 35.11
C SER A 67 -15.67 14.78 34.83
N GLN A 68 -15.85 13.47 34.56
CA GLN A 68 -14.77 12.49 34.34
C GLN A 68 -13.80 12.79 33.16
N PHE A 69 -14.02 13.88 32.44
CA PHE A 69 -13.15 14.44 31.40
C PHE A 69 -13.25 15.96 31.49
N GLN A 70 -12.12 16.69 31.44
CA GLN A 70 -12.14 18.15 31.46
C GLN A 70 -10.96 18.75 30.68
N GLY A 71 -11.05 18.65 29.35
CA GLY A 71 -10.39 19.58 28.43
C GLY A 71 -9.31 19.00 27.53
N THR A 72 -9.65 18.70 26.27
CA THR A 72 -8.67 18.68 25.18
C THR A 72 -8.47 20.12 24.73
N SER A 73 -7.28 20.70 24.90
CA SER A 73 -7.00 22.04 24.38
C SER A 73 -6.51 21.93 22.93
N LEU A 74 -7.20 22.62 22.02
CA LEU A 74 -6.80 22.74 20.63
C LEU A 74 -5.66 23.75 20.53
N ASN A 75 -4.43 23.29 20.32
CA ASN A 75 -3.36 24.18 19.89
C ASN A 75 -3.49 24.34 18.38
N MET A 76 -4.16 25.42 17.96
CA MET A 76 -4.49 25.68 16.55
C MET A 76 -3.25 25.59 15.65
N ALA A 77 -3.25 24.53 14.85
CA ALA A 77 -2.68 24.51 13.51
C ALA A 77 -3.49 23.46 12.74
N GLY A 78 -4.67 23.88 12.27
CA GLY A 78 -5.45 23.10 11.30
C GLY A 78 -4.74 23.21 9.95
N SER A 79 -3.86 22.27 9.61
CA SER A 79 -3.18 22.28 8.30
C SER A 79 -4.08 21.60 7.27
N PRO A 80 -4.31 22.20 6.07
CA PRO A 80 -5.01 21.49 5.01
C PRO A 80 -4.18 20.28 4.55
N THR A 81 -4.84 19.16 4.28
CA THR A 81 -4.19 17.99 3.65
C THR A 81 -4.31 18.10 2.13
N PRO A 82 -3.43 17.42 1.36
CA PRO A 82 -3.46 17.44 -0.11
C PRO A 82 -4.82 17.01 -0.72
N ASP A 83 -5.56 16.17 0.01
CA ASP A 83 -6.86 15.63 -0.42
C ASP A 83 -8.05 16.49 0.07
N GLY A 84 -7.77 17.71 0.52
CA GLY A 84 -8.76 18.69 0.98
C GLY A 84 -9.24 18.50 2.42
N GLY A 85 -8.68 17.54 3.15
CA GLY A 85 -8.92 17.32 4.58
C GLY A 85 -8.16 18.28 5.49
N ARG A 86 -8.13 18.01 6.79
CA ARG A 86 -7.45 18.85 7.80
C ARG A 86 -6.75 18.04 8.89
N ASP A 87 -5.52 18.40 9.19
CA ASP A 87 -4.74 17.88 10.32
C ASP A 87 -4.82 18.82 11.52
N TYR A 88 -5.04 18.25 12.72
CA TYR A 88 -5.12 18.96 13.99
C TYR A 88 -4.13 18.37 14.99
N LEU A 89 -3.39 19.24 15.69
CA LEU A 89 -2.56 18.85 16.83
C LEU A 89 -3.31 19.14 18.14
N LEU A 90 -3.58 18.09 18.90
CA LEU A 90 -4.37 18.16 20.13
C LEU A 90 -3.49 17.88 21.34
N THR A 91 -3.76 18.59 22.44
CA THR A 91 -3.16 18.30 23.75
C THR A 91 -4.25 17.81 24.69
N MET A 92 -4.09 16.59 25.18
CA MET A 92 -4.96 15.95 26.15
C MET A 92 -4.41 16.21 27.56
N GLU A 93 -5.26 16.69 28.46
CA GLU A 93 -4.99 16.76 29.89
C GLU A 93 -6.04 15.93 30.64
N SER A 94 -5.59 15.00 31.47
CA SER A 94 -6.46 14.19 32.35
C SER A 94 -6.30 14.62 33.81
N VAL A 95 -7.41 14.76 34.52
CA VAL A 95 -7.47 14.98 35.98
C VAL A 95 -8.11 13.76 36.64
N VAL A 96 -7.43 13.22 37.66
CA VAL A 96 -7.77 12.02 38.43
C VAL A 96 -9.18 12.07 39.05
N GLY A 97 -9.95 10.97 38.97
CA GLY A 97 -11.20 10.88 39.75
C GLY A 97 -12.19 9.75 39.50
N ALA A 98 -11.88 8.69 38.75
CA ALA A 98 -12.71 7.49 38.71
C ALA A 98 -11.88 6.26 38.39
N SER A 99 -12.11 5.16 39.10
CA SER A 99 -11.62 3.86 38.70
C SER A 99 -12.11 3.58 37.27
N VAL A 100 -11.19 3.48 36.31
CA VAL A 100 -11.50 2.80 35.05
C VAL A 100 -11.59 1.33 35.44
N LYS A 101 -12.81 0.80 35.55
CA LYS A 101 -13.03 -0.65 35.53
C LYS A 101 -12.85 -1.09 34.06
N GLY A 102 -11.60 -1.09 33.64
CA GLY A 102 -11.05 -1.81 32.48
C GLY A 102 -10.02 -2.78 33.05
N ALA A 103 -10.05 -4.02 32.58
CA ALA A 103 -9.56 -5.18 33.30
C ALA A 103 -8.04 -5.15 33.61
N GLY A 104 -7.65 -4.90 34.86
CA GLY A 104 -6.39 -5.43 35.40
C GLY A 104 -5.59 -4.64 36.43
N PHE A 105 -5.82 -3.34 36.66
CA PHE A 105 -4.89 -2.54 37.47
C PHE A 105 -5.54 -1.80 38.63
N GLN A 106 -5.11 -2.15 39.84
CA GLN A 106 -5.32 -1.40 41.08
C GLN A 106 -3.97 -0.74 41.42
N ASP A 107 -3.73 0.44 40.88
CA ASP A 107 -2.64 1.31 41.34
C ASP A 107 -3.18 2.72 41.58
N THR A 108 -2.97 3.22 42.79
CA THR A 108 -3.59 4.42 43.37
C THR A 108 -2.61 5.59 43.47
N SER A 109 -1.67 5.71 42.52
CA SER A 109 -0.75 6.85 42.49
C SER A 109 -1.19 7.92 41.49
N SER A 110 -1.68 9.01 42.08
CA SER A 110 -2.35 10.15 41.46
C SER A 110 -1.36 11.18 40.89
N THR A 111 -1.27 11.33 39.56
CA THR A 111 -0.74 12.55 38.93
C THR A 111 -1.44 12.78 37.58
N GLY A 112 -1.96 14.00 37.34
CA GLY A 112 -2.65 14.34 36.10
C GLY A 112 -1.75 14.17 34.88
N VAL A 113 -2.30 13.62 33.79
CA VAL A 113 -1.52 13.20 32.62
C VAL A 113 -1.69 14.18 31.47
N ARG A 114 -0.60 14.66 30.90
CA ARG A 114 -0.60 15.48 29.67
C ARG A 114 0.00 14.68 28.53
N GLY A 115 -0.69 14.61 27.39
CA GLY A 115 -0.24 13.91 26.18
C GLY A 115 -0.61 14.68 24.92
N ARG A 116 0.12 14.49 23.82
CA ARG A 116 -0.16 15.15 22.53
C ARG A 116 -0.40 14.11 21.44
N TYR A 117 -1.36 14.39 20.56
CA TYR A 117 -1.72 13.51 19.45
C TYR A 117 -2.15 14.32 18.24
N ARG A 118 -1.96 13.75 17.05
CA ARG A 118 -2.39 14.34 15.78
C ARG A 118 -3.65 13.63 15.29
N VAL A 119 -4.61 14.40 14.82
CA VAL A 119 -5.84 13.90 14.19
C VAL A 119 -5.88 14.41 12.76
N SER A 120 -6.09 13.52 11.80
CA SER A 120 -6.38 13.88 10.41
C SER A 120 -7.84 13.59 10.11
N LEU A 121 -8.55 14.61 9.61
CA LEU A 121 -9.96 14.52 9.23
C LEU A 121 -10.13 14.66 7.71
N PRO A 122 -11.00 13.85 7.09
CA PRO A 122 -11.31 13.97 5.68
C PRO A 122 -12.08 15.27 5.38
N SER A 123 -12.13 15.63 4.10
CA SER A 123 -12.70 16.90 3.62
C SER A 123 -14.20 17.06 3.86
N ASP A 124 -14.93 15.96 4.02
CA ASP A 124 -16.36 15.89 4.31
C ASP A 124 -16.69 15.96 5.82
N ALA A 125 -15.70 15.76 6.70
CA ALA A 125 -15.86 15.81 8.16
C ALA A 125 -15.81 17.25 8.74
N VAL A 126 -16.39 18.23 8.02
CA VAL A 126 -16.25 19.67 8.30
C VAL A 126 -16.88 20.11 9.64
N ASP A 127 -17.93 19.42 10.08
CA ASP A 127 -18.68 19.76 11.30
C ASP A 127 -18.19 19.03 12.57
N LEU A 128 -17.18 18.16 12.43
CA LEU A 128 -16.68 17.38 13.55
C LEU A 128 -15.70 18.20 14.39
N ASP A 129 -15.99 18.33 15.69
CA ASP A 129 -15.08 18.94 16.65
C ASP A 129 -13.92 17.97 16.95
N PRO A 130 -12.67 18.28 16.53
CA PRO A 130 -11.54 17.36 16.68
C PRO A 130 -11.18 17.11 18.16
N THR A 131 -11.57 18.00 19.07
CA THR A 131 -11.30 17.84 20.51
C THR A 131 -12.07 16.68 21.16
N ARG A 132 -13.11 16.17 20.48
CA ARG A 132 -13.92 15.03 20.91
C ARG A 132 -13.34 13.67 20.51
N ILE A 133 -12.31 13.66 19.67
CA ILE A 133 -11.72 12.43 19.16
C ILE A 133 -10.81 11.85 20.24
N ASN A 134 -11.11 10.61 20.62
CA ASN A 134 -10.32 9.84 21.55
C ASN A 134 -9.35 8.93 20.76
N PRO A 135 -8.03 9.06 20.96
CA PRO A 135 -7.04 8.27 20.25
C PRO A 135 -7.14 6.75 20.44
N PHE A 136 -7.78 6.29 21.50
CA PHE A 136 -7.91 4.86 21.81
C PHE A 136 -9.30 4.29 21.52
N ASP A 137 -10.29 5.15 21.20
CA ASP A 137 -11.64 4.73 20.83
C ASP A 137 -11.91 5.07 19.35
N PRO A 138 -11.82 4.09 18.45
CA PRO A 138 -11.94 4.31 17.02
C PRO A 138 -13.36 4.68 16.60
N GLN A 139 -14.37 4.49 17.46
CA GLN A 139 -15.74 4.91 17.15
C GLN A 139 -15.89 6.43 17.15
N THR A 140 -14.97 7.15 17.79
CA THR A 140 -14.93 8.62 17.80
C THR A 140 -14.35 9.22 16.51
N LEU A 141 -13.62 8.42 15.72
CA LEU A 141 -13.12 8.82 14.41
C LEU A 141 -14.21 8.73 13.35
N PRO A 142 -14.33 9.69 12.41
CA PRO A 142 -15.14 9.49 11.21
C PRO A 142 -14.45 8.48 10.27
N LYS A 143 -15.21 7.87 9.36
CA LYS A 143 -14.64 7.08 8.24
C LYS A 143 -13.70 7.97 7.41
N GLY A 144 -12.57 7.42 6.97
CA GLY A 144 -11.48 8.17 6.34
C GLY A 144 -10.62 9.00 7.32
N GLY A 145 -10.99 9.05 8.60
CA GLY A 145 -10.24 9.75 9.64
C GLY A 145 -9.12 8.91 10.26
N SER A 146 -8.09 9.58 10.76
CA SER A 146 -6.98 8.92 11.45
C SER A 146 -6.49 9.67 12.69
N VAL A 147 -5.94 8.93 13.65
CA VAL A 147 -5.22 9.47 14.80
C VAL A 147 -3.81 8.91 14.85
N THR A 148 -2.83 9.74 15.20
CA THR A 148 -1.42 9.36 15.38
C THR A 148 -0.89 9.87 16.71
N LEU A 149 -0.19 8.99 17.45
CA LEU A 149 0.49 9.22 18.71
C LEU A 149 1.97 8.92 18.53
N ASP A 150 2.82 9.86 18.95
CA ASP A 150 4.27 9.75 18.91
C ASP A 150 4.82 9.68 20.33
N GLY A 151 5.51 8.60 20.66
CA GLY A 151 6.03 8.28 21.99
C GLY A 151 6.99 9.32 22.57
N GLN A 152 7.68 10.10 21.72
CA GLN A 152 8.54 11.19 22.21
C GLN A 152 7.76 12.27 22.97
N GLN A 153 6.46 12.38 22.70
CA GLN A 153 5.59 13.38 23.31
C GLN A 153 5.01 12.92 24.67
N PHE A 154 5.34 11.71 25.13
CA PHE A 154 4.78 11.09 26.34
C PHE A 154 5.82 10.66 27.39
N THR A 155 7.13 10.83 27.14
CA THR A 155 8.20 10.51 28.11
C THR A 155 8.01 11.29 29.41
N GLY A 156 7.94 10.60 30.56
CA GLY A 156 7.76 11.21 31.88
C GLY A 156 6.30 11.47 32.29
N THR A 157 5.33 10.83 31.64
CA THR A 157 3.87 10.97 31.91
C THR A 157 3.27 9.65 32.40
N ALA A 158 2.13 9.64 33.10
CA ALA A 158 1.53 8.36 33.56
C ALA A 158 0.95 7.51 32.41
N LEU A 159 0.79 8.08 31.20
CA LEU A 159 0.47 7.34 29.97
C LEU A 159 1.67 6.54 29.45
N GLU A 160 2.88 6.78 29.97
CA GLU A 160 4.09 6.03 29.62
C GLU A 160 3.92 4.52 29.89
N GLY A 161 3.13 4.12 30.89
CA GLY A 161 2.86 2.69 31.18
C GLY A 161 2.02 2.01 30.10
N SER A 162 0.86 2.60 29.74
CA SER A 162 0.00 2.10 28.66
C SER A 162 0.71 2.12 27.31
N PHE A 163 1.47 3.19 27.05
CA PHE A 163 2.25 3.31 25.84
C PHE A 163 3.38 2.28 25.79
N ARG A 164 4.10 2.06 26.90
CA ARG A 164 5.14 1.01 27.01
C ARG A 164 4.57 -0.36 26.65
N ASN A 165 3.37 -0.73 27.10
CA ASN A 165 2.75 -2.02 26.78
C ASN A 165 2.48 -2.19 25.26
N ILE A 166 2.04 -1.14 24.58
CA ILE A 166 1.80 -1.12 23.12
C ILE A 166 3.11 -1.02 22.31
N ALA A 167 4.16 -0.51 22.93
CA ALA A 167 5.44 -0.14 22.33
C ALA A 167 6.61 -1.12 22.57
N MET A 168 6.42 -2.23 23.30
CA MET A 168 7.51 -2.99 23.94
C MET A 168 8.56 -3.57 22.96
N GLN A 169 9.57 -2.77 22.58
CA GLN A 169 10.98 -3.13 22.34
C GLN A 169 11.71 -1.96 21.65
N SER A 170 12.30 -1.04 22.40
CA SER A 170 13.58 -0.43 21.97
C SER A 170 14.22 0.27 23.16
N GLN A 171 15.48 -0.06 23.44
CA GLN A 171 16.34 0.67 24.36
C GLN A 171 17.42 1.38 23.55
N THR A 172 17.76 2.58 24.04
CA THR A 172 18.96 3.42 23.80
C THR A 172 18.89 4.49 22.68
N THR A 173 18.72 5.75 23.11
CA THR A 173 19.22 7.07 22.65
C THR A 173 19.44 7.40 21.15
N GLU A 174 19.04 8.64 20.81
CA GLU A 174 18.87 9.30 19.48
C GLU A 174 17.52 8.98 18.81
N ALA A 175 16.74 10.04 18.52
CA ALA A 175 15.28 10.12 18.37
C ALA A 175 14.47 8.80 18.24
N SER A 176 14.56 7.94 19.25
CA SER A 176 13.81 6.68 19.35
C SER A 176 12.46 6.98 19.99
N GLY A 177 11.38 6.56 19.34
CA GLY A 177 10.02 6.69 19.82
C GLY A 177 9.19 5.49 19.36
N ALA A 178 8.29 4.99 20.19
CA ALA A 178 7.25 4.14 19.65
C ALA A 178 6.22 5.02 18.93
N SER A 179 5.65 4.48 17.86
CA SER A 179 4.64 5.17 17.06
C SER A 179 3.37 4.35 17.09
N TYR A 180 2.22 5.00 17.27
CA TYR A 180 0.91 4.36 17.29
C TYR A 180 -0.06 5.16 16.41
N ARG A 181 -0.77 4.48 15.52
CA ARG A 181 -1.70 5.08 14.58
C ARG A 181 -2.94 4.22 14.46
N VAL A 182 -4.09 4.89 14.39
CA VAL A 182 -5.40 4.29 14.14
C VAL A 182 -6.01 4.97 12.94
N ASP A 183 -6.37 4.18 11.93
CA ASP A 183 -7.09 4.61 10.74
C ASP A 183 -8.49 4.00 10.77
N ARG A 184 -9.53 4.81 10.64
CA ARG A 184 -10.88 4.32 10.40
C ARG A 184 -11.13 4.32 8.89
N LEU A 185 -11.09 3.15 8.29
CA LEU A 185 -11.19 2.97 6.84
C LEU A 185 -12.59 3.34 6.33
N ASP A 186 -12.72 3.61 5.03
CA ASP A 186 -14.00 4.00 4.40
C ASP A 186 -15.07 2.90 4.52
N ASP A 187 -14.64 1.64 4.50
CA ASP A 187 -15.53 0.49 4.73
C ASP A 187 -16.05 0.42 6.18
N GLY A 188 -15.40 1.11 7.12
CA GLY A 188 -15.75 1.15 8.54
C GLY A 188 -14.84 0.32 9.44
N ARG A 189 -13.98 -0.53 8.85
CA ARG A 189 -12.98 -1.29 9.59
C ARG A 189 -11.92 -0.35 10.16
N VAL A 190 -11.23 -0.82 11.19
CA VAL A 190 -10.20 -0.05 11.90
C VAL A 190 -8.86 -0.71 11.65
N ARG A 191 -7.91 0.03 11.10
CA ARG A 191 -6.51 -0.41 11.02
C ARG A 191 -5.71 0.22 12.14
N VAL A 192 -4.93 -0.59 12.82
CA VAL A 192 -3.97 -0.14 13.82
C VAL A 192 -2.57 -0.40 13.31
N THR A 193 -1.69 0.58 13.45
CA THR A 193 -0.26 0.45 13.16
C THR A 193 0.53 0.85 14.40
N THR A 194 1.42 -0.03 14.86
CA THR A 194 2.23 0.22 16.06
C THR A 194 3.63 -0.38 15.96
N GLY A 195 4.63 0.33 16.48
CA GLY A 195 5.99 -0.21 16.60
C GLY A 195 7.06 0.85 16.82
N PRO A 196 8.33 0.44 16.98
CA PRO A 196 9.46 1.35 17.09
C PRO A 196 9.70 2.16 15.81
N ASN A 197 10.13 3.39 16.02
CA ASN A 197 10.56 4.33 15.01
C ASN A 197 11.80 5.09 15.51
N GLU A 198 12.81 5.21 14.66
CA GLU A 198 14.12 5.79 14.98
C GLU A 198 14.57 6.70 13.85
N ALA A 199 15.14 7.84 14.20
CA ALA A 199 15.61 8.81 13.22
C ALA A 199 16.92 9.47 13.65
N VAL A 200 17.79 9.67 12.69
CA VAL A 200 19.01 10.46 12.82
C VAL A 200 18.95 11.58 11.81
N GLU A 201 19.10 12.82 12.29
CA GLU A 201 19.15 14.01 11.47
C GLU A 201 20.48 14.73 11.69
N ALA A 202 21.09 15.20 10.60
CA ALA A 202 22.34 15.94 10.63
C ALA A 202 22.21 17.20 9.78
N PHE A 203 22.55 18.36 10.37
CA PHE A 203 22.63 19.61 9.63
C PHE A 203 24.09 20.07 9.53
N ASN A 204 24.63 20.06 8.32
CA ASN A 204 25.99 20.50 8.01
C ASN A 204 25.92 21.85 7.31
N GLY A 205 26.16 22.94 8.03
CA GLY A 205 26.06 24.29 7.49
C GLY A 205 27.21 25.19 7.87
N MET A 206 27.47 26.17 7.01
CA MET A 206 28.44 27.24 7.21
C MET A 206 27.67 28.56 7.29
N GLY A 207 28.02 29.40 8.25
CA GLY A 207 27.29 30.63 8.49
C GLY A 207 28.05 31.65 9.28
N PHE A 208 27.46 32.83 9.42
CA PHE A 208 27.98 33.88 10.28
C PHE A 208 26.93 34.26 11.32
N ASN A 209 27.41 34.78 12.44
CA ASN A 209 26.60 35.40 13.47
C ASN A 209 27.20 36.78 13.78
N ALA A 210 26.38 37.83 13.65
CA ALA A 210 26.77 39.22 13.85
C ALA A 210 25.68 39.96 14.66
N GLY A 211 25.92 40.11 15.96
CA GLY A 211 24.97 40.73 16.87
C GLY A 211 23.68 39.93 16.96
N ARG A 212 22.58 40.49 16.44
CA ARG A 212 21.27 39.80 16.36
C ARG A 212 21.08 39.04 15.05
N PHE A 213 21.92 39.24 14.04
CA PHE A 213 21.74 38.60 12.75
C PHE A 213 22.51 37.27 12.69
N SER A 214 21.84 36.23 12.21
CA SER A 214 22.48 34.97 11.84
C SER A 214 22.08 34.57 10.43
N ALA A 215 23.02 33.96 9.69
CA ALA A 215 22.72 33.33 8.41
C ALA A 215 23.57 32.07 8.28
N ILE A 216 22.94 30.93 8.06
CA ILE A 216 23.58 29.62 7.95
C ILE A 216 23.05 28.94 6.69
N ALA A 217 23.94 28.69 5.73
CA ALA A 217 23.64 27.90 4.55
C ALA A 217 24.23 26.50 4.74
N GLY A 218 23.45 25.47 4.47
CA GLY A 218 23.91 24.11 4.70
C GLY A 218 23.05 23.05 4.05
N ARG A 219 23.36 21.81 4.39
CA ARG A 219 22.60 20.64 3.99
C ARG A 219 22.06 19.93 5.23
N GLN A 220 20.78 19.60 5.18
CA GLN A 220 20.10 18.77 6.17
C GLN A 220 19.95 17.37 5.59
N ASP A 221 20.58 16.40 6.23
CA ASP A 221 20.51 14.98 5.89
C ASP A 221 19.68 14.28 6.97
N ALA A 222 18.80 13.36 6.58
CA ALA A 222 18.00 12.56 7.50
C ALA A 222 17.98 11.10 7.06
N LEU A 223 18.12 10.21 8.04
CA LEU A 223 17.97 8.77 7.90
C LEU A 223 17.00 8.31 8.98
N GLY A 224 15.91 7.68 8.59
CA GLY A 224 14.93 7.15 9.50
C GLY A 224 14.64 5.69 9.22
N HIS A 225 14.38 4.94 10.28
CA HIS A 225 14.00 3.54 10.23
C HIS A 225 12.77 3.31 11.12
N SER A 226 11.76 2.64 10.56
CA SER A 226 10.53 2.30 11.26
C SER A 226 10.23 0.82 11.03
N ALA A 227 9.93 0.09 12.09
CA ALA A 227 9.51 -1.30 12.01
C ALA A 227 8.21 -1.46 12.80
N VAL A 228 7.08 -1.50 12.09
CA VAL A 228 5.75 -1.49 12.70
C VAL A 228 4.96 -2.74 12.34
N ARG A 229 4.05 -3.14 13.23
CA ARG A 229 3.04 -4.16 12.96
C ARG A 229 1.72 -3.48 12.68
N THR A 230 1.02 -3.95 11.66
CA THR A 230 -0.31 -3.48 11.27
C THR A 230 -1.32 -4.61 11.42
N ALA A 231 -2.53 -4.29 11.86
CA ALA A 231 -3.66 -5.20 11.87
C ALA A 231 -4.96 -4.46 11.58
N THR A 232 -5.90 -5.13 10.90
CA THR A 232 -7.25 -4.62 10.64
C THR A 232 -8.26 -5.34 11.54
N PHE A 233 -9.20 -4.58 12.09
CA PHE A 233 -10.28 -5.05 12.95
C PHE A 233 -11.63 -4.61 12.39
N ASP A 234 -12.58 -5.53 12.33
CA ASP A 234 -13.97 -5.18 12.06
C ASP A 234 -14.71 -4.87 13.37
N ILE A 235 -14.76 -3.58 13.72
CA ILE A 235 -15.37 -3.11 14.98
C ILE A 235 -16.90 -3.13 14.98
N ASP A 236 -17.54 -3.45 13.84
CA ASP A 236 -18.98 -3.67 13.81
C ASP A 236 -19.32 -5.10 14.28
N GLN A 237 -18.35 -6.03 14.20
CA GLN A 237 -18.47 -7.40 14.70
C GLN A 237 -18.06 -7.52 16.17
N PRO A 238 -18.72 -8.38 16.98
CA PRO A 238 -18.33 -8.65 18.36
C PRO A 238 -16.87 -9.12 18.50
N GLU A 239 -16.43 -10.02 17.61
CA GLU A 239 -15.09 -10.60 17.63
C GLU A 239 -14.02 -9.53 17.35
N GLY A 240 -14.25 -8.66 16.36
CA GLY A 240 -13.31 -7.59 16.02
C GLY A 240 -13.22 -6.50 17.10
N ARG A 241 -14.33 -6.16 17.77
CA ARG A 241 -14.29 -5.28 18.96
C ARG A 241 -13.49 -5.89 20.10
N GLN A 242 -13.74 -7.16 20.41
CA GLN A 242 -13.03 -7.84 21.48
C GLN A 242 -11.52 -7.93 21.18
N ALA A 243 -11.15 -8.21 19.94
CA ALA A 243 -9.76 -8.25 19.51
C ALA A 243 -9.08 -6.86 19.61
N TYR A 244 -9.79 -5.80 19.22
CA TYR A 244 -9.30 -4.43 19.36
C TYR A 244 -9.12 -4.04 20.83
N GLU A 245 -10.11 -4.32 21.68
CA GLU A 245 -10.03 -4.07 23.13
C GLU A 245 -8.86 -4.83 23.77
N GLN A 246 -8.69 -6.11 23.43
CA GLN A 246 -7.55 -6.91 23.89
C GLN A 246 -6.22 -6.28 23.47
N PHE A 247 -6.11 -5.84 22.22
CA PHE A 247 -4.92 -5.16 21.72
C PHE A 247 -4.64 -3.86 22.50
N ILE A 248 -5.65 -3.04 22.78
CA ILE A 248 -5.47 -1.81 23.58
C ILE A 248 -5.01 -2.14 25.00
N ASP A 249 -5.52 -3.23 25.58
CA ASP A 249 -5.19 -3.64 26.94
C ASP A 249 -3.78 -4.24 27.06
N ASN A 250 -3.37 -5.07 26.10
CA ASN A 250 -2.15 -5.88 26.20
C ASN A 250 -1.03 -5.48 25.22
N GLY A 251 -1.31 -4.63 24.23
CA GLY A 251 -0.36 -4.18 23.20
C GLY A 251 0.04 -5.23 22.17
N THR A 252 -0.59 -6.40 22.14
CA THR A 252 -0.18 -7.53 21.31
C THR A 252 -1.11 -7.74 20.12
N LEU A 253 -0.50 -7.92 18.94
CA LEU A 253 -1.17 -8.32 17.71
C LEU A 253 -0.83 -9.78 17.39
N ASN A 254 -1.86 -10.64 17.36
CA ASN A 254 -1.76 -12.08 17.08
C ASN A 254 -2.83 -12.46 16.05
N SER A 255 -2.43 -13.10 14.95
CA SER A 255 -3.33 -13.56 13.89
C SER A 255 -4.26 -14.69 14.30
N GLN A 256 -3.90 -15.45 15.34
CA GLN A 256 -4.75 -16.51 15.87
C GLN A 256 -5.92 -15.98 16.69
N THR A 257 -5.90 -14.69 17.05
CA THR A 257 -7.01 -14.06 17.78
C THR A 257 -8.19 -13.82 16.83
N PRO A 258 -9.38 -14.40 17.09
CA PRO A 258 -10.56 -14.15 16.26
C PRO A 258 -10.86 -12.66 16.16
N GLY A 259 -11.11 -12.16 14.95
CA GLY A 259 -11.38 -10.74 14.69
C GLY A 259 -10.16 -9.92 14.26
N VAL A 260 -8.94 -10.47 14.35
CA VAL A 260 -7.72 -9.87 13.76
C VAL A 260 -7.60 -10.27 12.29
N GLN A 261 -7.42 -9.28 11.40
CA GLN A 261 -7.28 -9.47 9.96
C GLN A 261 -6.05 -8.70 9.44
N ASP A 262 -5.58 -9.04 8.25
CA ASP A 262 -4.53 -8.32 7.52
C ASP A 262 -3.26 -8.05 8.35
N LEU A 263 -2.88 -8.98 9.24
CA LEU A 263 -1.70 -8.84 10.08
C LEU A 263 -0.43 -8.85 9.22
N ALA A 264 0.35 -7.78 9.30
CA ALA A 264 1.60 -7.66 8.58
C ALA A 264 2.65 -6.88 9.40
N THR A 265 3.92 -7.08 9.05
CA THR A 265 5.03 -6.25 9.52
C THR A 265 5.46 -5.33 8.39
N VAL A 266 5.53 -4.04 8.66
CA VAL A 266 5.96 -3.01 7.73
C VAL A 266 7.28 -2.42 8.22
N GLU A 267 8.34 -2.65 7.46
CA GLU A 267 9.65 -2.04 7.68
C GLU A 267 9.84 -0.91 6.68
N ARG A 268 10.24 0.27 7.14
CA ARG A 268 10.52 1.44 6.31
C ARG A 268 11.89 1.99 6.62
N LEU A 269 12.69 2.19 5.57
CA LEU A 269 13.93 2.94 5.61
C LEU A 269 13.75 4.20 4.77
N GLY A 270 13.65 5.35 5.44
CA GLY A 270 13.51 6.67 4.82
C GLY A 270 14.82 7.43 4.81
N MET A 271 15.14 8.09 3.71
CA MET A 271 16.33 8.91 3.55
C MET A 271 15.98 10.22 2.87
N SER A 272 16.55 11.32 3.34
CA SER A 272 16.50 12.58 2.61
C SER A 272 17.75 13.42 2.79
N SER A 273 18.02 14.24 1.78
CA SER A 273 19.12 15.22 1.77
C SER A 273 18.59 16.48 1.11
N GLN A 274 18.63 17.60 1.84
CA GLN A 274 18.06 18.86 1.39
C GLN A 274 18.97 20.05 1.68
N ALA A 275 19.15 20.92 0.69
CA ALA A 275 19.78 22.22 0.90
C ALA A 275 18.85 23.14 1.71
N ARG A 276 19.38 23.84 2.72
CA ARG A 276 18.62 24.79 3.55
C ARG A 276 19.39 26.08 3.74
N LEU A 277 18.66 27.20 3.79
CA LEU A 277 19.19 28.51 4.19
C LEU A 277 18.41 29.04 5.39
N LYS A 278 19.06 29.08 6.55
CA LYS A 278 18.49 29.57 7.81
C LYS A 278 18.97 30.99 8.08
N VAL A 279 18.06 31.95 8.17
CA VAL A 279 18.33 33.37 8.46
C VAL A 279 17.57 33.76 9.73
N GLY A 280 18.25 34.38 10.69
CA GLY A 280 17.67 34.78 11.97
C GLY A 280 17.92 36.24 12.32
N TYR A 281 16.99 36.84 13.08
CA TYR A 281 17.14 38.13 13.74
C TYR A 281 16.71 38.03 15.22
N GLY A 282 17.69 37.78 16.10
CA GLY A 282 17.50 37.43 17.51
C GLY A 282 16.57 36.22 17.68
N ASP A 283 15.87 36.15 18.81
CA ASP A 283 14.83 35.12 19.05
C ASP A 283 13.45 35.50 18.48
N THR A 284 13.36 36.68 17.86
CA THR A 284 12.10 37.30 17.42
C THR A 284 11.70 36.93 16.00
N PHE A 285 12.65 36.62 15.12
CA PHE A 285 12.35 36.32 13.73
C PHE A 285 13.35 35.31 13.15
N GLY A 286 12.84 34.35 12.39
CA GLY A 286 13.63 33.34 11.69
C GLY A 286 12.98 32.94 10.38
N VAL A 287 13.79 32.67 9.37
CA VAL A 287 13.38 32.13 8.07
C VAL A 287 14.26 30.92 7.79
N ASP A 288 13.66 29.80 7.40
CA ASP A 288 14.35 28.58 6.98
C ASP A 288 13.86 28.22 5.59
N LEU A 289 14.66 28.54 4.58
CA LEU A 289 14.30 28.33 3.17
C LEU A 289 14.69 26.92 2.72
N ALA A 290 13.72 26.23 2.14
CA ALA A 290 13.92 24.96 1.47
C ALA A 290 14.56 25.16 0.08
N GLY A 291 15.68 24.49 -0.15
CA GLY A 291 16.31 24.34 -1.45
C GLY A 291 16.10 22.94 -2.03
N ALA A 292 16.98 22.55 -2.95
CA ALA A 292 16.92 21.26 -3.62
C ALA A 292 16.90 20.09 -2.62
N ARG A 293 15.93 19.18 -2.80
CA ARG A 293 15.72 17.99 -1.97
C ARG A 293 15.83 16.74 -2.84
N ASN A 294 16.52 15.74 -2.34
CA ASN A 294 16.41 14.37 -2.81
C ASN A 294 15.93 13.51 -1.65
N SER A 295 15.01 12.58 -1.92
CA SER A 295 14.53 11.61 -0.96
C SER A 295 14.44 10.22 -1.57
N GLY A 296 14.47 9.22 -0.71
CA GLY A 296 14.23 7.85 -1.09
C GLY A 296 13.69 7.05 0.09
N ASP A 297 12.82 6.11 -0.21
CA ASP A 297 12.17 5.26 0.77
C ASP A 297 12.21 3.82 0.28
N VAL A 298 12.50 2.90 1.19
CA VAL A 298 12.28 1.47 0.98
C VAL A 298 11.28 1.01 2.01
N VAL A 299 10.10 0.59 1.55
CA VAL A 299 9.05 0.03 2.40
C VAL A 299 8.88 -1.44 2.07
N GLN A 300 9.02 -2.31 3.07
CA GLN A 300 8.81 -3.74 2.96
C GLN A 300 7.62 -4.15 3.82
N VAL A 301 6.61 -4.73 3.20
CA VAL A 301 5.43 -5.29 3.87
C VAL A 301 5.53 -6.80 3.86
N SER A 302 5.87 -7.39 4.99
CA SER A 302 5.98 -8.84 5.20
C SER A 302 4.69 -9.39 5.82
N ARG A 303 4.15 -10.46 5.22
CA ARG A 303 2.94 -11.15 5.69
C ARG A 303 3.29 -12.44 6.41
N GLU A 304 2.34 -12.98 7.17
CA GLU A 304 2.56 -14.22 7.93
C GLU A 304 2.75 -15.47 7.07
N ASP A 305 2.26 -15.45 5.83
CA ASP A 305 2.49 -16.54 4.87
C ASP A 305 3.93 -16.58 4.33
N GLY A 306 4.79 -15.64 4.76
CA GLY A 306 6.18 -15.50 4.34
C GLY A 306 6.35 -14.68 3.06
N SER A 307 5.27 -14.30 2.38
CA SER A 307 5.34 -13.39 1.24
C SER A 307 5.67 -11.97 1.69
N ARG A 308 6.29 -11.19 0.80
CA ARG A 308 6.51 -9.77 1.05
C ARG A 308 6.34 -8.91 -0.20
N THR A 309 5.94 -7.68 0.01
CA THR A 309 5.90 -6.65 -1.04
C THR A 309 6.91 -5.57 -0.68
N GLU A 310 7.71 -5.14 -1.64
CA GLU A 310 8.71 -4.09 -1.47
C GLU A 310 8.37 -2.91 -2.39
N LEU A 311 8.39 -1.70 -1.83
CA LEU A 311 8.22 -0.44 -2.53
C LEU A 311 9.51 0.36 -2.38
N ARG A 312 10.19 0.61 -3.49
CA ARG A 312 11.39 1.46 -3.53
C ARG A 312 11.02 2.76 -4.23
N SER A 313 10.84 3.82 -3.44
CA SER A 313 10.49 5.14 -3.94
C SER A 313 11.70 6.06 -3.94
N VAL A 314 11.78 6.91 -4.96
CA VAL A 314 12.79 7.97 -5.05
C VAL A 314 12.14 9.23 -5.57
N GLN A 315 12.57 10.37 -5.06
CA GLN A 315 12.22 11.68 -5.60
C GLN A 315 13.48 12.53 -5.67
N TYR A 316 13.81 12.96 -6.88
CA TYR A 316 14.92 13.88 -7.12
C TYR A 316 14.38 15.29 -7.30
N ASN A 317 15.19 16.28 -6.92
CA ASN A 317 14.80 17.69 -6.92
C ASN A 317 13.95 18.12 -8.14
N GLY A 318 12.66 18.41 -7.90
CA GLY A 318 11.70 18.88 -8.92
C GLY A 318 11.21 17.83 -9.93
N ASN A 319 11.78 16.62 -9.93
CA ASN A 319 11.33 15.51 -10.77
C ASN A 319 10.12 14.80 -10.14
N LEU A 320 9.41 14.02 -10.96
CA LEU A 320 8.32 13.18 -10.49
C LEU A 320 8.82 12.12 -9.50
N PRO A 321 8.04 11.84 -8.44
CA PRO A 321 8.22 10.63 -7.65
C PRO A 321 8.20 9.40 -8.55
N ALA A 322 9.17 8.50 -8.34
CA ALA A 322 9.24 7.23 -9.01
C ALA A 322 9.27 6.09 -7.99
N THR A 323 8.44 5.07 -8.20
CA THR A 323 8.33 3.93 -7.29
C THR A 323 8.48 2.63 -8.07
N ARG A 324 9.35 1.74 -7.58
CA ARG A 324 9.41 0.35 -8.02
C ARG A 324 8.66 -0.51 -7.00
N VAL A 325 7.66 -1.24 -7.48
CA VAL A 325 6.92 -2.22 -6.68
C VAL A 325 7.40 -3.62 -7.07
N SER A 326 7.79 -4.41 -6.08
CA SER A 326 8.21 -5.80 -6.24
C SER A 326 7.45 -6.69 -5.26
N ALA A 327 7.03 -7.87 -5.73
CA ALA A 327 6.40 -8.89 -4.89
C ALA A 327 7.32 -10.11 -4.81
N TYR A 328 7.43 -10.69 -3.63
CA TYR A 328 8.23 -11.87 -3.36
C TYR A 328 7.35 -12.96 -2.75
N GLY A 329 7.51 -14.19 -3.24
CA GLY A 329 6.88 -15.36 -2.64
C GLY A 329 7.53 -15.73 -1.30
N ALA A 330 6.93 -16.70 -0.61
CA ALA A 330 7.46 -17.25 0.64
C ALA A 330 8.84 -17.94 0.49
N ASP A 331 9.22 -18.28 -0.75
CA ASP A 331 10.53 -18.81 -1.14
C ASP A 331 11.59 -17.70 -1.32
N GLY A 332 11.21 -16.43 -1.17
CA GLY A 332 12.07 -15.27 -1.36
C GLY A 332 12.36 -14.92 -2.82
N GLN A 333 11.75 -15.63 -3.79
CA GLN A 333 11.90 -15.32 -5.20
C GLN A 333 10.95 -14.18 -5.59
N GLU A 334 11.44 -13.26 -6.43
CA GLU A 334 10.63 -12.17 -6.96
C GLU A 334 9.67 -12.67 -8.04
N ASP A 335 8.39 -12.30 -7.92
CA ASP A 335 7.44 -12.44 -9.01
C ASP A 335 7.59 -11.27 -9.98
N MET A 336 8.41 -11.48 -11.01
CA MET A 336 8.67 -10.50 -12.07
C MET A 336 7.40 -10.06 -12.81
N ALA A 337 6.34 -10.88 -12.83
CA ALA A 337 5.07 -10.51 -13.46
C ALA A 337 4.32 -9.45 -12.64
N GLN A 338 4.60 -9.35 -11.34
CA GLN A 338 4.04 -8.33 -10.43
C GLN A 338 4.92 -7.09 -10.30
N ARG A 339 6.14 -7.10 -10.87
CA ARG A 339 7.02 -5.93 -10.83
C ARG A 339 6.42 -4.76 -11.60
N ARG A 340 6.34 -3.58 -10.97
CA ARG A 340 5.87 -2.34 -11.60
C ARG A 340 6.85 -1.19 -11.38
N TYR A 341 6.99 -0.35 -12.41
CA TYR A 341 7.69 0.93 -12.33
C TYR A 341 6.70 2.05 -12.52
N GLU A 342 6.63 2.94 -11.55
CA GLU A 342 5.55 3.90 -11.44
C GLU A 342 6.07 5.31 -11.34
N PHE A 343 5.40 6.22 -12.05
CA PHE A 343 5.71 7.64 -12.05
C PHE A 343 4.43 8.40 -11.74
N THR A 344 4.45 9.17 -10.65
CA THR A 344 3.25 9.85 -10.15
C THR A 344 3.23 11.31 -10.59
N PHE A 345 2.21 11.67 -11.36
CA PHE A 345 1.92 13.02 -11.83
C PHE A 345 0.83 13.63 -10.96
N ASP A 346 1.22 14.56 -10.07
CA ASP A 346 0.24 15.41 -9.39
C ASP A 346 -0.11 16.59 -10.30
N LEU A 347 -1.25 16.48 -11.00
CA LEU A 347 -1.75 17.51 -11.91
C LEU A 347 -2.86 18.35 -11.27
N ARG A 348 -3.11 18.18 -9.97
CA ARG A 348 -4.09 18.98 -9.20
C ARG A 348 -3.58 20.41 -9.09
N GLY A 349 -4.37 21.37 -9.56
CA GLY A 349 -3.99 22.79 -9.55
C GLY A 349 -2.76 23.15 -10.39
N HIS A 350 -2.23 22.21 -11.18
CA HIS A 350 -1.01 22.44 -11.97
C HIS A 350 -1.33 23.31 -13.20
N ALA A 351 -0.67 24.47 -13.32
CA ALA A 351 -0.97 25.45 -14.38
C ALA A 351 -0.85 24.89 -15.80
N GLN A 352 0.01 23.89 -16.01
CA GLN A 352 0.22 23.21 -17.31
C GLN A 352 -0.34 21.78 -17.32
N GLY A 353 -1.26 21.44 -16.42
CA GLY A 353 -1.78 20.08 -16.26
C GLY A 353 -2.33 19.48 -17.56
N GLU A 354 -3.12 20.25 -18.32
CA GLU A 354 -3.68 19.83 -19.62
C GLU A 354 -2.59 19.52 -20.66
N GLN A 355 -1.56 20.35 -20.74
CA GLN A 355 -0.45 20.15 -21.67
C GLN A 355 0.36 18.91 -21.31
N ILE A 356 0.64 18.70 -20.02
CA ILE A 356 1.36 17.52 -19.53
C ILE A 356 0.56 16.25 -19.81
N ALA A 357 -0.72 16.23 -19.44
CA ALA A 357 -1.62 15.10 -19.68
C ALA A 357 -1.72 14.78 -21.18
N GLY A 358 -1.94 15.80 -22.03
CA GLY A 358 -2.01 15.65 -23.48
C GLY A 358 -0.73 15.07 -24.09
N MET A 359 0.44 15.50 -23.61
CA MET A 359 1.72 14.99 -24.10
C MET A 359 1.95 13.52 -23.75
N VAL A 360 1.64 13.11 -22.52
CA VAL A 360 1.70 11.70 -22.12
C VAL A 360 0.67 10.89 -22.91
N ASN A 361 -0.55 11.39 -23.05
CA ASN A 361 -1.61 10.75 -23.83
C ASN A 361 -1.23 10.58 -25.31
N ALA A 362 -0.53 11.54 -25.90
CA ALA A 362 -0.02 11.42 -27.27
C ALA A 362 0.97 10.25 -27.40
N ALA A 363 1.87 10.10 -26.43
CA ALA A 363 2.80 8.97 -26.38
C ALA A 363 2.09 7.63 -26.13
N LEU A 364 1.06 7.60 -25.26
CA LEU A 364 0.31 6.39 -24.90
C LEU A 364 -0.70 5.94 -25.96
N SER A 365 -1.12 6.83 -26.85
CA SER A 365 -2.10 6.51 -27.90
C SER A 365 -1.48 6.43 -29.30
N GLY A 366 -0.32 7.07 -29.51
CA GLY A 366 0.24 7.33 -30.84
C GLY A 366 -0.48 8.45 -31.60
N ASP A 367 -1.41 9.17 -30.95
CA ASP A 367 -2.13 10.31 -31.54
C ASP A 367 -1.42 11.63 -31.17
N PRO A 368 -0.81 12.35 -32.13
CA PRO A 368 -0.06 13.57 -31.83
C PRO A 368 -0.92 14.71 -31.29
N THR A 369 -2.25 14.62 -31.35
CA THR A 369 -3.14 15.63 -30.76
C THR A 369 -3.21 15.53 -29.23
N GLY A 370 -2.86 14.39 -28.64
CA GLY A 370 -2.92 14.19 -27.18
C GLY A 370 -4.33 14.13 -26.59
N ASN A 371 -5.37 14.28 -27.42
CA ASN A 371 -6.77 14.30 -26.99
C ASN A 371 -7.31 12.91 -26.61
N ARG A 372 -6.57 11.84 -26.95
CA ARG A 372 -6.92 10.46 -26.63
C ARG A 372 -5.94 9.91 -25.63
N GLY A 373 -6.44 9.53 -24.45
CA GLY A 373 -5.66 8.76 -23.50
C GLY A 373 -6.22 8.85 -22.08
N PRO A 374 -5.68 8.03 -21.18
CA PRO A 374 -6.18 7.88 -19.82
C PRO A 374 -5.68 8.95 -18.83
N MET A 375 -4.69 9.79 -19.17
CA MET A 375 -4.22 10.84 -18.26
C MET A 375 -5.17 12.04 -18.25
N LYS A 376 -5.46 12.61 -17.07
CA LYS A 376 -6.29 13.81 -16.92
C LYS A 376 -5.62 14.89 -16.08
N ALA A 377 -5.81 16.15 -16.48
CA ALA A 377 -5.46 17.28 -15.63
C ALA A 377 -6.41 17.39 -14.43
N GLY A 378 -5.96 18.07 -13.37
CA GLY A 378 -6.80 18.34 -12.20
C GLY A 378 -6.91 17.19 -11.20
N GLU A 379 -6.26 16.05 -11.45
CA GLU A 379 -6.21 14.89 -10.55
C GLU A 379 -4.79 14.30 -10.46
N LEU A 380 -4.61 13.41 -9.49
CA LEU A 380 -3.40 12.59 -9.38
C LEU A 380 -3.45 11.45 -10.41
N ASN A 381 -2.39 11.30 -11.20
CA ASN A 381 -2.26 10.21 -12.16
C ASN A 381 -0.99 9.40 -11.89
N THR A 382 -1.09 8.08 -11.86
CA THR A 382 0.07 7.18 -11.74
C THR A 382 0.23 6.40 -13.03
N LEU A 383 1.34 6.66 -13.73
CA LEU A 383 1.76 5.91 -14.91
C LEU A 383 2.56 4.69 -14.48
N SER A 384 2.13 3.49 -14.86
CA SER A 384 2.71 2.22 -14.42
C SER A 384 3.15 1.36 -15.60
N PHE A 385 4.40 0.89 -15.57
CA PHE A 385 4.98 -0.02 -16.55
C PHE A 385 5.28 -1.37 -15.91
N SER A 386 4.96 -2.46 -16.59
CA SER A 386 5.53 -3.78 -16.28
C SER A 386 7.02 -3.84 -16.66
N GLU A 387 7.73 -4.87 -16.16
CA GLU A 387 9.11 -5.16 -16.57
C GLU A 387 9.28 -5.24 -18.09
N ALA A 388 8.38 -5.94 -18.78
CA ALA A 388 8.43 -6.07 -20.24
C ALA A 388 8.23 -4.72 -20.95
N GLN A 389 7.26 -3.92 -20.49
CA GLN A 389 6.98 -2.60 -21.07
C GLN A 389 8.14 -1.61 -20.86
N MET A 390 8.74 -1.61 -19.65
CA MET A 390 9.89 -0.77 -19.36
C MET A 390 11.12 -1.20 -20.17
N ARG A 391 11.32 -2.50 -20.39
CA ARG A 391 12.36 -3.03 -21.28
C ARG A 391 12.18 -2.57 -22.72
N THR A 392 10.95 -2.66 -23.26
CA THR A 392 10.66 -2.15 -24.60
C THR A 392 10.93 -0.64 -24.72
N LEU A 393 10.60 0.13 -23.67
CA LEU A 393 10.90 1.56 -23.63
C LEU A 393 12.42 1.84 -23.63
N MET A 394 13.18 1.04 -22.88
CA MET A 394 14.65 1.08 -22.84
C MET A 394 15.25 0.81 -24.21
N GLU A 395 14.86 -0.30 -24.85
CA GLU A 395 15.34 -0.68 -26.18
C GLU A 395 15.00 0.38 -27.24
N ARG A 396 13.79 0.95 -27.20
CA ARG A 396 13.41 2.06 -28.10
C ARG A 396 14.26 3.30 -27.87
N THR A 397 14.56 3.63 -26.61
CA THR A 397 15.45 4.76 -26.27
C THR A 397 16.86 4.53 -26.81
N GLN A 398 17.36 3.30 -26.75
CA GLN A 398 18.67 2.93 -27.31
C GLN A 398 18.70 3.06 -28.83
N SER A 399 17.68 2.56 -29.53
CA SER A 399 17.55 2.74 -30.97
C SER A 399 17.54 4.22 -31.35
N MET A 400 16.76 5.04 -30.63
CA MET A 400 16.69 6.48 -30.85
C MET A 400 18.06 7.17 -30.70
N VAL A 401 18.81 6.85 -29.63
CA VAL A 401 20.16 7.42 -29.41
C VAL A 401 21.15 6.96 -30.46
N LYS A 402 21.08 5.69 -30.87
CA LYS A 402 21.92 5.13 -31.93
C LYS A 402 21.66 5.79 -33.29
N ASP A 403 20.40 6.04 -33.61
CA ASP A 403 19.99 6.63 -34.89
C ASP A 403 20.23 8.15 -34.94
N ASN A 404 20.28 8.82 -33.78
CA ASN A 404 20.59 10.24 -33.68
C ASN A 404 21.66 10.54 -32.61
N PRO A 405 22.96 10.39 -32.96
CA PRO A 405 24.07 10.64 -32.04
C PRO A 405 24.20 12.09 -31.54
N MET A 406 23.49 13.05 -32.16
CA MET A 406 23.46 14.46 -31.74
C MET A 406 22.48 14.73 -30.59
N LEU A 407 21.71 13.72 -30.16
CA LEU A 407 20.88 13.84 -28.96
C LEU A 407 21.76 14.16 -27.75
N GLY A 408 21.28 15.09 -26.91
CA GLY A 408 22.04 15.60 -25.77
C GLY A 408 22.47 14.51 -24.78
N PRO A 409 23.46 14.79 -23.91
CA PRO A 409 24.06 13.81 -23.00
C PRO A 409 23.05 13.16 -22.05
N SER A 410 21.93 13.83 -21.76
CA SER A 410 20.85 13.30 -20.92
C SER A 410 20.09 12.12 -21.54
N TRP A 411 20.26 11.86 -22.85
CA TRP A 411 19.73 10.68 -23.54
C TRP A 411 20.76 9.54 -23.59
N GLN A 412 22.04 9.86 -23.77
CA GLN A 412 23.13 8.88 -23.71
C GLN A 412 23.18 8.20 -22.34
N VAL A 413 23.05 8.96 -21.25
CA VAL A 413 23.00 8.43 -19.88
C VAL A 413 21.82 7.47 -19.63
N LEU A 414 20.75 7.54 -20.44
CA LEU A 414 19.65 6.56 -20.38
C LEU A 414 19.92 5.33 -21.25
N ALA A 415 20.46 5.53 -22.45
CA ALA A 415 20.68 4.46 -23.41
C ALA A 415 21.89 3.58 -23.08
N GLU A 416 22.89 4.13 -22.38
CA GLU A 416 24.15 3.48 -22.10
C GLU A 416 24.34 3.17 -20.60
N ASP A 417 25.17 2.19 -20.31
CA ASP A 417 25.72 1.95 -18.98
C ASP A 417 26.86 2.94 -18.70
N GLY A 418 27.33 2.99 -17.45
CA GLY A 418 28.44 3.87 -17.05
C GLY A 418 29.78 3.58 -17.75
N SER A 419 29.85 2.58 -18.63
CA SER A 419 31.02 2.24 -19.46
C SER A 419 30.83 2.56 -20.95
N GLY A 420 29.69 3.13 -21.34
CA GLY A 420 29.36 3.48 -22.73
C GLY A 420 28.83 2.31 -23.57
N LYS A 421 28.41 1.19 -22.95
CA LYS A 421 27.74 0.09 -23.64
C LYS A 421 26.23 0.22 -23.51
N PRO A 422 25.39 -0.39 -24.37
CA PRO A 422 23.94 -0.31 -24.24
C PRO A 422 23.45 -0.84 -22.88
N GLN A 423 22.60 -0.06 -22.20
CA GLN A 423 22.00 -0.41 -20.91
C GLN A 423 21.26 -1.75 -20.99
N GLN A 424 21.53 -2.67 -20.08
CA GLN A 424 20.87 -3.98 -20.03
C GLN A 424 19.95 -4.13 -18.81
N ASP A 425 20.20 -3.31 -17.77
CA ASP A 425 19.47 -3.31 -16.52
C ASP A 425 18.28 -2.35 -16.60
N VAL A 426 17.08 -2.92 -16.55
CA VAL A 426 15.80 -2.20 -16.61
C VAL A 426 15.61 -1.34 -15.35
N ASP A 427 16.08 -1.81 -14.19
CA ASP A 427 16.03 -1.04 -12.94
C ASP A 427 16.92 0.20 -13.05
N ALA A 428 18.12 0.06 -13.63
CA ALA A 428 19.02 1.18 -13.88
C ALA A 428 18.44 2.18 -14.90
N PHE A 429 17.78 1.69 -15.95
CA PHE A 429 17.10 2.54 -16.92
C PHE A 429 15.93 3.32 -16.29
N ALA A 430 15.06 2.66 -15.52
CA ALA A 430 13.94 3.30 -14.84
C ALA A 430 14.41 4.34 -13.82
N LEU A 431 15.47 4.05 -13.06
CA LEU A 431 16.11 5.01 -12.15
C LEU A 431 16.73 6.18 -12.93
N GLY A 432 17.30 5.91 -14.11
CA GLY A 432 17.76 6.93 -15.05
C GLY A 432 16.63 7.86 -15.48
N LEU A 433 15.46 7.32 -15.83
CA LEU A 433 14.27 8.11 -16.16
C LEU A 433 13.81 8.96 -14.96
N ALA A 434 13.86 8.43 -13.74
CA ALA A 434 13.53 9.17 -12.52
C ALA A 434 14.49 10.34 -12.26
N ARG A 435 15.78 10.18 -12.56
CA ARG A 435 16.82 11.21 -12.32
C ARG A 435 16.87 12.30 -13.39
N ASN A 436 16.63 11.95 -14.64
CA ASN A 436 16.97 12.82 -15.76
C ASN A 436 15.79 13.63 -16.32
N GLN A 437 14.84 14.09 -15.50
CA GLN A 437 13.64 14.81 -15.97
C GLN A 437 13.79 16.33 -16.05
N GLY A 438 15.01 16.87 -15.96
CA GLY A 438 15.23 18.30 -16.06
C GLY A 438 14.64 19.12 -14.90
N GLN A 439 14.42 18.50 -13.74
CA GLN A 439 13.88 19.14 -12.52
C GLN A 439 12.46 19.68 -12.71
N SER A 440 11.64 19.01 -13.52
CA SER A 440 10.27 19.40 -13.80
C SER A 440 9.34 18.21 -13.92
N THR A 441 8.09 18.39 -13.47
CA THR A 441 6.95 17.51 -13.75
C THR A 441 6.68 17.32 -15.24
N TYR A 442 7.13 18.27 -16.08
CA TYR A 442 7.03 18.22 -17.53
C TYR A 442 8.04 17.25 -18.18
N GLY A 443 9.22 17.07 -17.60
CA GLY A 443 10.33 16.41 -18.29
C GLY A 443 10.11 14.93 -18.57
N MET A 444 9.34 14.22 -17.73
CA MET A 444 8.94 12.84 -18.04
C MET A 444 7.97 12.78 -19.23
N ALA A 445 6.99 13.69 -19.30
CA ALA A 445 6.05 13.76 -20.40
C ALA A 445 6.77 14.06 -21.73
N GLU A 446 7.69 15.03 -21.71
CA GLU A 446 8.55 15.37 -22.85
C GLU A 446 9.35 14.15 -23.30
N ARG A 447 9.98 13.43 -22.37
CA ARG A 447 10.76 12.25 -22.71
C ARG A 447 9.93 11.16 -23.36
N MET A 448 8.75 10.86 -22.80
CA MET A 448 7.85 9.87 -23.40
C MET A 448 7.45 10.26 -24.81
N PHE A 449 7.12 11.53 -25.03
CA PHE A 449 6.76 12.04 -26.35
C PHE A 449 7.94 11.90 -27.34
N HIS A 450 9.15 12.27 -26.93
CA HIS A 450 10.35 12.11 -27.76
C HIS A 450 10.64 10.64 -28.11
N ILE A 451 10.51 9.73 -27.15
CA ILE A 451 10.69 8.30 -27.39
C ILE A 451 9.59 7.76 -28.32
N ALA A 452 8.34 8.21 -28.18
CA ALA A 452 7.26 7.85 -29.10
C ALA A 452 7.52 8.39 -30.52
N ALA A 453 8.10 9.58 -30.64
CA ALA A 453 8.44 10.21 -31.92
C ALA A 453 9.70 9.65 -32.60
N ALA A 454 10.44 8.74 -31.95
CA ALA A 454 11.69 8.19 -32.48
C ALA A 454 11.55 7.52 -33.86
N GLY A 455 10.35 7.03 -34.20
CA GLY A 455 10.04 6.38 -35.48
C GLY A 455 9.87 7.31 -36.69
N GLY A 456 9.99 8.63 -36.53
CA GLY A 456 9.87 9.61 -37.61
C GLY A 456 8.59 10.44 -37.55
N LYS A 457 7.81 10.47 -38.64
CA LYS A 457 6.62 11.36 -38.73
C LYS A 457 5.45 10.91 -37.86
N ASP A 458 5.34 9.62 -37.58
CA ASP A 458 4.23 9.04 -36.81
C ASP A 458 4.70 8.65 -35.41
N LEU A 459 3.86 8.94 -34.40
CA LEU A 459 4.14 8.54 -33.03
C LEU A 459 3.93 7.04 -32.88
N GLN A 460 4.96 6.35 -32.41
CA GLN A 460 4.86 4.96 -31.99
C GLN A 460 4.30 4.90 -30.58
N LYS A 461 3.15 4.24 -30.43
CA LYS A 461 2.50 4.01 -29.14
C LYS A 461 3.49 3.43 -28.11
N ILE A 462 3.41 3.92 -26.88
CA ILE A 462 4.07 3.37 -25.70
C ILE A 462 3.00 2.68 -24.85
N ASP A 463 3.15 1.38 -24.60
CA ASP A 463 2.22 0.64 -23.75
C ASP A 463 2.57 0.82 -22.28
N ALA A 464 1.61 1.38 -21.52
CA ALA A 464 1.67 1.52 -20.07
C ALA A 464 0.24 1.54 -19.52
N ALA A 465 0.09 1.18 -18.25
CA ALA A 465 -1.16 1.39 -17.53
C ALA A 465 -1.16 2.79 -16.90
N VAL A 466 -2.35 3.38 -16.76
CA VAL A 466 -2.55 4.63 -16.02
C VAL A 466 -3.65 4.42 -15.00
N GLN A 467 -3.35 4.83 -13.77
CA GLN A 467 -4.30 4.91 -12.67
C GLN A 467 -4.60 6.41 -12.46
N GLY A 468 -5.88 6.77 -12.40
CA GLY A 468 -6.33 8.13 -12.10
C GLY A 468 -7.69 8.06 -11.42
N GLU A 469 -8.05 9.07 -10.64
CA GLU A 469 -9.30 9.08 -9.84
C GLU A 469 -10.53 8.76 -10.70
N HIS A 470 -10.62 9.34 -11.89
CA HIS A 470 -11.73 9.06 -12.81
C HIS A 470 -11.74 7.64 -13.42
N LEU A 471 -10.61 6.92 -13.41
CA LEU A 471 -10.51 5.54 -13.88
C LEU A 471 -10.79 4.55 -12.76
N GLN A 472 -10.95 5.03 -11.52
CA GLN A 472 -11.45 4.25 -10.41
C GLN A 472 -12.96 3.99 -10.62
N SER A 473 -13.31 3.13 -11.59
CA SER A 473 -14.48 2.27 -11.40
C SER A 473 -14.10 1.28 -10.29
N PRO A 474 -15.01 0.93 -9.36
CA PRO A 474 -14.68 0.02 -8.27
C PRO A 474 -14.11 -1.25 -8.87
N ALA A 475 -12.81 -1.46 -8.70
CA ALA A 475 -12.16 -2.65 -9.21
C ALA A 475 -12.75 -3.85 -8.43
N PRO A 476 -13.24 -4.90 -9.11
CA PRO A 476 -13.54 -6.13 -8.42
C PRO A 476 -12.25 -6.60 -7.70
N PRO A 477 -12.34 -7.04 -6.45
CA PRO A 477 -11.16 -7.47 -5.70
C PRO A 477 -10.52 -8.63 -6.47
N THR A 478 -9.26 -8.47 -6.87
CA THR A 478 -8.45 -9.62 -7.26
C THR A 478 -8.05 -10.30 -5.96
N PRO A 479 -8.57 -11.50 -5.64
CA PRO A 479 -8.14 -12.17 -4.42
C PRO A 479 -6.63 -12.41 -4.54
N LEU A 480 -5.88 -12.24 -3.44
CA LEU A 480 -4.63 -12.98 -3.31
C LEU A 480 -5.06 -14.44 -3.21
N LEU A 481 -5.13 -15.09 -4.37
CA LEU A 481 -5.58 -16.45 -4.53
C LEU A 481 -4.58 -17.33 -3.77
N PRO A 482 -5.02 -18.14 -2.79
CA PRO A 482 -4.13 -19.11 -2.16
C PRO A 482 -3.41 -19.93 -3.24
N ARG A 483 -2.17 -20.37 -3.01
CA ARG A 483 -1.43 -21.23 -3.97
C ARG A 483 -2.23 -22.47 -4.43
N GLN A 484 -3.24 -22.88 -3.65
CA GLN A 484 -4.12 -24.01 -3.90
C GLN A 484 -5.38 -23.65 -4.73
N ASP A 485 -5.70 -22.36 -4.91
CA ASP A 485 -6.79 -21.91 -5.79
C ASP A 485 -6.34 -22.06 -7.26
N PRO A 486 -7.11 -22.73 -8.13
CA PRO A 486 -6.75 -22.97 -9.53
C PRO A 486 -6.49 -21.71 -10.36
N ARG A 487 -7.03 -20.56 -9.95
CA ARG A 487 -6.78 -19.27 -10.61
C ARG A 487 -5.36 -18.76 -10.35
N HIS A 488 -4.68 -19.27 -9.32
CA HIS A 488 -3.29 -18.98 -9.03
C HIS A 488 -2.35 -19.75 -9.97
N THR A 489 -1.36 -19.10 -10.57
CA THR A 489 -0.47 -19.68 -11.60
C THR A 489 0.35 -20.88 -11.10
N ALA A 490 0.72 -20.88 -9.82
CA ALA A 490 1.44 -21.98 -9.18
C ALA A 490 0.55 -23.11 -8.66
N SER A 491 -0.79 -23.03 -8.84
CA SER A 491 -1.67 -24.14 -8.45
C SER A 491 -1.43 -25.34 -9.37
N PRO A 492 -1.37 -26.57 -8.83
CA PRO A 492 -1.36 -27.79 -9.64
C PRO A 492 -2.53 -27.87 -10.64
N ASP A 493 -3.63 -27.17 -10.33
CA ASP A 493 -4.86 -27.20 -11.09
C ASP A 493 -4.97 -26.06 -12.10
N HIS A 494 -3.96 -25.18 -12.14
CA HIS A 494 -3.95 -24.00 -13.00
C HIS A 494 -4.03 -24.34 -14.50
N GLY A 495 -3.34 -25.40 -14.92
CA GLY A 495 -3.40 -25.86 -16.32
C GLY A 495 -4.80 -26.30 -16.75
N LEU A 496 -5.50 -27.04 -15.87
CA LEU A 496 -6.85 -27.54 -16.14
C LEU A 496 -7.90 -26.41 -16.03
N TRP A 497 -7.65 -25.43 -15.17
CA TRP A 497 -8.42 -24.19 -15.08
C TRP A 497 -8.39 -23.38 -16.38
N LEU A 498 -7.20 -23.13 -16.95
CA LEU A 498 -7.05 -22.41 -18.21
C LEU A 498 -7.77 -23.13 -19.37
N GLN A 499 -7.72 -24.47 -19.38
CA GLN A 499 -8.43 -25.28 -20.37
C GLN A 499 -9.96 -25.17 -20.22
N SER A 500 -10.48 -25.21 -18.99
CA SER A 500 -11.90 -25.02 -18.73
C SER A 500 -12.39 -23.62 -19.19
N GLN A 501 -11.61 -22.57 -18.90
CA GLN A 501 -11.90 -21.20 -19.33
C GLN A 501 -11.89 -21.08 -20.87
N GLY A 502 -10.89 -21.64 -21.54
CA GLY A 502 -10.84 -21.64 -23.01
C GLY A 502 -12.01 -22.39 -23.66
N ALA A 503 -12.43 -23.49 -23.05
CA ALA A 503 -13.57 -24.29 -23.50
C ALA A 503 -14.90 -23.53 -23.35
N VAL A 504 -15.14 -22.90 -22.20
CA VAL A 504 -16.35 -22.09 -21.96
C VAL A 504 -16.35 -20.82 -22.83
N SER A 505 -15.19 -20.17 -23.02
CA SER A 505 -15.10 -19.01 -23.93
C SER A 505 -15.44 -19.39 -25.37
N SER A 506 -15.08 -20.59 -25.83
CA SER A 506 -15.45 -21.08 -27.17
C SER A 506 -16.95 -21.37 -27.28
N LEU A 507 -17.55 -21.89 -26.20
CA LEU A 507 -19.00 -22.09 -26.09
C LEU A 507 -19.77 -20.75 -26.13
N ASP A 508 -19.31 -19.73 -25.40
CA ASP A 508 -19.93 -18.40 -25.41
C ASP A 508 -19.86 -17.75 -26.79
N GLN A 509 -18.71 -17.82 -27.47
CA GLN A 509 -18.56 -17.32 -28.84
C GLN A 509 -19.51 -18.02 -29.82
N ALA A 510 -19.68 -19.34 -29.71
CA ALA A 510 -20.64 -20.09 -30.52
C ALA A 510 -22.10 -19.66 -30.28
N MET A 511 -22.41 -19.14 -29.09
CA MET A 511 -23.71 -18.56 -28.73
C MET A 511 -23.82 -17.06 -29.00
N GLY A 512 -22.79 -16.42 -29.57
CA GLY A 512 -22.77 -14.97 -29.82
C GLY A 512 -22.66 -14.11 -28.56
N ARG A 513 -22.18 -14.69 -27.45
CA ARG A 513 -21.95 -14.00 -26.17
C ARG A 513 -20.47 -13.72 -25.96
N GLN A 514 -20.16 -12.68 -25.18
CA GLN A 514 -18.82 -12.44 -24.65
C GLN A 514 -18.70 -13.12 -23.28
N PRO A 515 -17.53 -13.66 -22.91
CA PRO A 515 -17.31 -14.21 -21.57
C PRO A 515 -17.60 -13.17 -20.48
N ASP A 516 -18.37 -13.57 -19.47
CA ASP A 516 -18.79 -12.74 -18.34
C ASP A 516 -18.63 -13.49 -17.00
N GLU A 517 -19.11 -12.92 -15.89
CA GLU A 517 -19.03 -13.58 -14.57
C GLU A 517 -19.72 -14.96 -14.52
N MET A 518 -20.77 -15.16 -15.32
CA MET A 518 -21.46 -16.46 -15.39
C MET A 518 -20.59 -17.48 -16.12
N SER A 519 -19.84 -17.05 -17.13
CA SER A 519 -18.84 -17.86 -17.83
C SER A 519 -17.72 -18.31 -16.88
N GLU A 520 -17.25 -17.43 -16.00
CA GLU A 520 -16.21 -17.77 -15.01
C GLU A 520 -16.71 -18.84 -14.03
N ARG A 521 -17.92 -18.66 -13.48
CA ARG A 521 -18.54 -19.62 -12.54
C ARG A 521 -18.79 -20.98 -13.20
N LEU A 522 -19.28 -20.98 -14.44
CA LEU A 522 -19.47 -22.19 -15.24
C LEU A 522 -18.13 -22.91 -15.48
N GLY A 523 -17.07 -22.17 -15.82
CA GLY A 523 -15.73 -22.72 -16.00
C GLY A 523 -15.17 -23.36 -14.73
N MET A 524 -15.43 -22.78 -13.55
CA MET A 524 -14.99 -23.36 -12.28
C MET A 524 -15.79 -24.62 -11.93
N ALA A 525 -17.10 -24.62 -12.13
CA ALA A 525 -17.95 -25.80 -11.90
C ALA A 525 -17.56 -26.98 -12.80
N LEU A 526 -17.20 -26.71 -14.07
CA LEU A 526 -16.71 -27.72 -15.01
C LEU A 526 -15.34 -28.26 -14.62
N LEU A 527 -14.45 -27.42 -14.07
CA LEU A 527 -13.16 -27.87 -13.53
C LEU A 527 -13.35 -28.84 -12.36
N VAL A 528 -14.22 -28.51 -11.40
CA VAL A 528 -14.55 -29.38 -10.27
C VAL A 528 -15.11 -30.72 -10.76
N ALA A 529 -16.11 -30.69 -11.66
CA ALA A 529 -16.71 -31.90 -12.20
C ALA A 529 -15.69 -32.78 -12.96
N ALA A 530 -14.76 -32.16 -13.68
CA ALA A 530 -13.69 -32.87 -14.40
C ALA A 530 -12.70 -33.54 -13.43
N LYS A 531 -12.34 -32.85 -12.34
CA LYS A 531 -11.47 -33.36 -11.28
C LYS A 531 -12.09 -34.55 -10.53
N ASP A 532 -13.37 -34.46 -10.18
CA ASP A 532 -14.11 -35.57 -9.56
C ASP A 532 -14.17 -36.81 -10.46
N LYS A 533 -14.14 -36.61 -11.78
CA LYS A 533 -14.10 -37.68 -12.77
C LYS A 533 -12.69 -38.18 -13.09
N GLY A 534 -11.66 -37.62 -12.48
CA GLY A 534 -10.25 -37.96 -12.75
C GLY A 534 -9.77 -37.57 -14.15
N MET A 535 -10.41 -36.58 -14.78
CA MET A 535 -10.00 -36.07 -16.10
C MET A 535 -8.67 -35.32 -16.00
N GLN A 536 -7.83 -35.46 -17.02
CA GLN A 536 -6.50 -34.86 -17.05
C GLN A 536 -6.42 -33.63 -17.95
N ARG A 537 -7.40 -33.44 -18.83
CA ARG A 537 -7.55 -32.25 -19.66
C ARG A 537 -9.02 -31.97 -19.99
N ILE A 538 -9.33 -30.73 -20.36
CA ILE A 538 -10.66 -30.34 -20.87
C ILE A 538 -10.47 -29.80 -22.29
N ASP A 539 -11.01 -30.50 -23.27
CA ASP A 539 -10.86 -30.13 -24.68
C ASP A 539 -12.03 -29.27 -25.17
N GLN A 540 -13.26 -29.51 -24.67
CA GLN A 540 -14.48 -28.77 -25.07
C GLN A 540 -15.48 -28.62 -23.92
N ALA A 541 -16.30 -27.57 -23.99
CA ALA A 541 -17.48 -27.36 -23.16
C ALA A 541 -18.73 -27.32 -24.06
N VAL A 542 -19.75 -28.11 -23.75
CA VAL A 542 -21.00 -28.18 -24.53
C VAL A 542 -22.22 -28.12 -23.60
N LEU A 543 -23.33 -27.58 -24.10
CA LEU A 543 -24.62 -27.59 -23.41
C LEU A 543 -25.50 -28.75 -23.92
N SER A 544 -26.41 -29.22 -23.08
CA SER A 544 -27.53 -30.05 -23.53
C SER A 544 -28.47 -29.26 -24.45
N ASP A 545 -29.26 -29.96 -25.27
CA ASP A 545 -30.20 -29.34 -26.21
C ASP A 545 -31.23 -28.41 -25.53
N ASP A 546 -31.57 -28.69 -24.27
CA ASP A 546 -32.46 -27.89 -23.42
C ASP A 546 -31.73 -26.85 -22.54
N GLY A 547 -30.40 -26.77 -22.63
CA GLY A 547 -29.54 -25.87 -21.86
C GLY A 547 -29.40 -26.21 -20.38
N ARG A 548 -30.05 -27.28 -19.90
CA ARG A 548 -30.11 -27.64 -18.48
C ARG A 548 -28.77 -28.10 -17.91
N TYR A 549 -27.95 -28.77 -18.73
CA TYR A 549 -26.66 -29.30 -18.33
C TYR A 549 -25.53 -28.72 -19.18
N ALA A 550 -24.38 -28.54 -18.54
CA ALA A 550 -23.12 -28.25 -19.20
C ALA A 550 -22.16 -29.43 -19.00
N PHE A 551 -21.37 -29.72 -20.03
CA PHE A 551 -20.48 -30.85 -20.08
C PHE A 551 -19.05 -30.43 -20.39
N ALA A 552 -18.10 -30.87 -19.59
CA ALA A 552 -16.67 -30.84 -19.93
C ALA A 552 -16.33 -32.15 -20.64
N VAL A 553 -15.71 -32.04 -21.82
CA VAL A 553 -15.41 -33.17 -22.70
C VAL A 553 -13.90 -33.26 -22.89
N GLN A 554 -13.36 -34.47 -22.69
CA GLN A 554 -11.99 -34.84 -23.05
C GLN A 554 -12.06 -35.84 -24.22
N GLY A 555 -11.33 -35.56 -25.30
CA GLY A 555 -11.27 -36.37 -26.51
C GLY A 555 -12.16 -35.86 -27.66
N GLN A 556 -12.04 -36.49 -28.83
CA GLN A 556 -12.81 -36.10 -30.02
C GLN A 556 -14.27 -36.56 -29.93
N PRO A 557 -15.21 -35.85 -30.58
CA PRO A 557 -16.55 -36.36 -30.80
C PRO A 557 -16.46 -37.73 -31.48
N HIS A 558 -17.04 -38.77 -30.86
CA HIS A 558 -17.04 -40.19 -31.29
C HIS A 558 -15.80 -41.04 -30.99
N ALA A 559 -14.82 -40.54 -30.22
CA ALA A 559 -13.70 -41.36 -29.77
C ALA A 559 -14.12 -42.36 -28.65
N ALA A 560 -13.53 -43.56 -28.65
CA ALA A 560 -13.85 -44.62 -27.67
C ALA A 560 -13.36 -44.29 -26.24
N ASP A 561 -12.37 -43.41 -26.12
CA ASP A 561 -11.78 -42.91 -24.88
C ASP A 561 -12.38 -41.57 -24.42
N ARG A 562 -13.50 -41.14 -25.02
CA ARG A 562 -14.18 -39.89 -24.67
C ARG A 562 -14.66 -39.90 -23.21
N GLN A 563 -14.16 -38.96 -22.42
CA GLN A 563 -14.62 -38.73 -21.05
C GLN A 563 -15.51 -37.49 -20.99
N ILE A 564 -16.57 -37.56 -20.19
CA ILE A 564 -17.52 -36.47 -19.99
C ILE A 564 -17.79 -36.29 -18.51
N ALA A 565 -17.55 -35.08 -18.01
CA ALA A 565 -18.03 -34.59 -16.73
C ALA A 565 -19.24 -33.67 -16.94
N ARG A 566 -20.19 -33.66 -16.01
CA ARG A 566 -21.46 -32.92 -16.14
C ARG A 566 -21.67 -32.02 -14.93
N THR A 567 -22.29 -30.86 -15.15
CA THR A 567 -22.83 -29.99 -14.10
C THR A 567 -24.19 -29.44 -14.53
N GLU A 568 -25.05 -29.08 -13.57
CA GLU A 568 -26.32 -28.42 -13.86
C GLU A 568 -26.07 -26.92 -14.11
N THR A 569 -26.38 -26.44 -15.31
CA THR A 569 -25.97 -25.10 -15.77
C THR A 569 -26.48 -23.99 -14.86
N ALA A 570 -27.75 -24.08 -14.44
CA ALA A 570 -28.36 -23.08 -13.57
C ALA A 570 -27.70 -23.01 -12.19
N GLN A 571 -27.32 -24.16 -11.63
CA GLN A 571 -26.61 -24.22 -10.36
C GLN A 571 -25.17 -23.70 -10.51
N ALA A 572 -24.47 -24.11 -11.59
CA ALA A 572 -23.10 -23.70 -11.87
C ALA A 572 -22.95 -22.18 -11.99
N VAL A 573 -23.86 -21.50 -12.70
CA VAL A 573 -23.79 -20.03 -12.85
C VAL A 573 -24.27 -19.26 -11.62
N ALA A 574 -25.12 -19.89 -10.78
CA ALA A 574 -25.62 -19.29 -9.54
C ALA A 574 -24.63 -19.46 -8.36
N THR A 575 -23.75 -20.45 -8.42
CA THR A 575 -22.79 -20.75 -7.34
C THR A 575 -21.56 -19.84 -7.47
N PRO A 576 -21.18 -19.11 -6.41
CA PRO A 576 -19.97 -18.29 -6.43
C PRO A 576 -18.70 -19.12 -6.64
N VAL A 577 -17.71 -18.56 -7.35
CA VAL A 577 -16.41 -19.23 -7.62
C VAL A 577 -15.72 -19.70 -6.32
N SER A 578 -15.81 -18.92 -5.24
CA SER A 578 -15.23 -19.26 -3.94
C SER A 578 -15.76 -20.57 -3.33
N GLU A 579 -17.03 -20.90 -3.58
CA GLU A 579 -17.62 -22.16 -3.10
C GLU A 579 -17.08 -23.36 -3.89
N HIS A 580 -16.94 -23.23 -5.21
CA HIS A 580 -16.33 -24.27 -6.05
C HIS A 580 -14.84 -24.49 -5.72
N VAL A 581 -14.10 -23.43 -5.40
CA VAL A 581 -12.70 -23.54 -4.94
C VAL A 581 -12.63 -24.31 -3.62
N ARG A 582 -13.57 -24.05 -2.69
CA ARG A 582 -13.66 -24.76 -1.41
C ARG A 582 -13.97 -26.25 -1.62
N GLU A 583 -14.86 -26.58 -2.54
CA GLU A 583 -15.19 -27.97 -2.92
C GLU A 583 -13.97 -28.71 -3.45
N LEU A 584 -13.22 -28.08 -4.37
CA LEU A 584 -12.00 -28.64 -4.94
C LEU A 584 -10.93 -28.92 -3.88
N GLN A 585 -10.75 -28.01 -2.92
CA GLN A 585 -9.80 -28.15 -1.82
C GLN A 585 -10.16 -29.28 -0.85
N GLN A 586 -11.45 -29.48 -0.57
CA GLN A 586 -11.92 -30.59 0.27
C GLN A 586 -11.64 -31.95 -0.39
N GLY A 587 -11.85 -32.05 -1.72
CA GLY A 587 -11.51 -33.24 -2.49
C GLY A 587 -10.01 -33.60 -2.43
N ALA A 588 -9.14 -32.59 -2.57
CA ALA A 588 -7.69 -32.78 -2.47
C ALA A 588 -7.23 -33.25 -1.08
N ALA A 589 -7.81 -32.71 0.00
CA ALA A 589 -7.47 -33.10 1.37
C ALA A 589 -7.86 -34.55 1.70
N LEU A 590 -9.00 -35.02 1.18
CA LEU A 590 -9.46 -36.41 1.33
C LEU A 590 -8.58 -37.40 0.56
N ALA A 591 -8.13 -37.03 -0.64
CA ALA A 591 -7.22 -37.84 -1.44
C ALA A 591 -5.85 -38.01 -0.76
N ALA A 592 -5.25 -36.92 -0.26
CA ALA A 592 -3.96 -36.94 0.42
C ALA A 592 -3.98 -37.79 1.71
N SER A 593 -5.09 -37.73 2.46
CA SER A 593 -5.28 -38.52 3.68
C SER A 593 -5.35 -40.03 3.39
N SER A 594 -5.96 -40.40 2.26
CA SER A 594 -6.12 -41.80 1.84
C SER A 594 -4.78 -42.41 1.40
N GLU A 595 -3.96 -41.66 0.65
CA GLU A 595 -2.63 -42.11 0.21
C GLU A 595 -1.65 -42.32 1.38
N GLN A 596 -1.72 -41.48 2.41
CA GLN A 596 -0.90 -41.63 3.62
C GLN A 596 -1.22 -42.92 4.38
N VAL A 597 -2.49 -43.29 4.48
CA VAL A 597 -2.92 -44.55 5.14
C VAL A 597 -2.45 -45.77 4.34
N SER A 598 -2.51 -45.73 3.01
CA SER A 598 -2.03 -46.81 2.15
C SER A 598 -0.51 -47.01 2.26
N GLN A 599 0.29 -45.92 2.27
CA GLN A 599 1.75 -46.01 2.43
C GLN A 599 2.17 -46.52 3.82
N GLN A 600 1.38 -46.22 4.86
CA GLN A 600 1.63 -46.76 6.20
C GLN A 600 1.38 -48.27 6.26
N GLN A 601 0.30 -48.75 5.64
CA GLN A 601 0.00 -50.19 5.56
C GLN A 601 1.05 -50.96 4.74
N GLU A 602 1.54 -50.40 3.64
CA GLU A 602 2.62 -51.03 2.84
C GLU A 602 3.94 -51.09 3.59
N ARG A 603 4.28 -50.04 4.38
CA ARG A 603 5.48 -50.05 5.24
C ARG A 603 5.38 -51.06 6.39
N GLU A 604 4.20 -51.24 6.97
CA GLU A 604 3.98 -52.25 7.99
C GLU A 604 4.05 -53.67 7.42
N GLN A 605 3.50 -53.90 6.22
CA GLN A 605 3.60 -55.20 5.54
C GLN A 605 5.04 -55.52 5.12
N THR A 606 5.78 -54.57 4.54
CA THR A 606 7.20 -54.78 4.18
C THR A 606 8.09 -54.95 5.43
N SER A 607 7.79 -54.26 6.54
CA SER A 607 8.48 -54.47 7.81
C SER A 607 8.20 -55.85 8.41
N GLN A 608 6.96 -56.34 8.34
CA GLN A 608 6.60 -57.69 8.80
C GLN A 608 7.21 -58.78 7.92
N GLU A 609 7.26 -58.55 6.60
CA GLU A 609 7.89 -59.48 5.65
C GLU A 609 9.41 -59.54 5.82
N HIS A 610 10.07 -58.39 6.06
CA HIS A 610 11.50 -58.35 6.40
C HIS A 610 11.80 -59.03 7.75
N ALA A 611 10.94 -58.85 8.76
CA ALA A 611 11.08 -59.53 10.05
C ALA A 611 10.91 -61.05 9.93
N ALA A 612 9.95 -61.52 9.13
CA ALA A 612 9.75 -62.93 8.84
C ALA A 612 10.93 -63.55 8.08
N ARG A 613 11.57 -62.80 7.17
CA ARG A 613 12.74 -63.27 6.42
C ARG A 613 14.03 -63.31 7.25
N ALA A 614 14.14 -62.49 8.30
CA ALA A 614 15.30 -62.46 9.20
C ALA A 614 15.30 -63.62 10.22
N MET A 615 14.14 -64.18 10.57
CA MET A 615 14.05 -65.36 11.46
C MET A 615 14.22 -66.71 10.74
N ALA A 616 14.32 -66.70 9.42
CA ALA A 616 14.45 -67.91 8.60
C ALA A 616 15.88 -68.17 8.08
N ARG A 617 16.90 -67.50 8.65
CA ARG A 617 18.33 -67.69 8.32
C ARG A 617 19.15 -68.19 9.49
#